data_AF-R0MVH2-F1
#
_entry.id   AF-R0MVH2-F1
#
_cell.length_a   1.000
_cell.length_b   1.000
_cell.length_c   1.000
_cell.angle_alpha   90.00
_cell.angle_beta   90.00
_cell.angle_gamma   90.00
#
_symmetry.space_group_name_H-M   'P 1'
#
loop_
_entity.id
_entity.type
_entity.pdbx_description
1 polymer ?
#
loop_
_entity_poly.entity_id
_entity_poly.type
_entity_poly.pdbx_seq_one_letter_code
_entity_poly.pdbx_strand_id
1 'polypeptide(L)'
;MFKVYIPTNIPIEGNDEFQYLEHFTIKQCVSDVTPFDEHLLPKIEEMKQYIQDEGLEMQGDTVFLAILPIFGQHFVEINIPIKEISDAI
;
A
#
# COMPACT_ATOMS: atom_id res chain seq x y z
N MET A 1 2.14 9.10 -12.10
CA MET A 1 3.56 8.73 -11.90
C MET A 1 3.60 7.72 -10.78
N PHE A 2 4.09 6.50 -11.04
CA PHE A 2 4.14 5.43 -10.03
C PHE A 2 5.37 5.64 -9.14
N LYS A 3 5.23 5.41 -7.83
CA LYS A 3 6.35 5.36 -6.89
C LYS A 3 6.58 3.90 -6.51
N VAL A 4 7.83 3.45 -6.56
CA VAL A 4 8.21 2.08 -6.19
C VAL A 4 9.02 2.16 -4.91
N TYR A 5 8.62 1.37 -3.91
CA TYR A 5 9.39 1.18 -2.69
C TYR A 5 10.19 -0.11 -2.79
N ILE A 6 11.50 -0.03 -2.59
CA ILE A 6 12.40 -1.18 -2.61
C ILE A 6 12.91 -1.40 -1.18
N PRO A 7 12.50 -2.48 -0.49
CA PRO A 7 13.02 -2.78 0.83
C PRO A 7 14.51 -3.12 0.72
N THR A 8 15.34 -2.42 1.50
CA THR A 8 16.78 -2.68 1.60
C THR A 8 17.13 -3.04 3.04
N ASN A 9 18.06 -3.97 3.22
CA ASN A 9 18.53 -4.40 4.53
C ASN A 9 19.72 -3.58 5.05
N ILE A 10 20.18 -2.60 4.28
CA ILE A 10 21.29 -1.70 4.60
C ILE A 10 20.93 -0.27 4.18
N PRO A 11 21.44 0.75 4.88
CA PRO A 11 21.33 2.13 4.40
C PRO A 11 21.97 2.28 3.02
N ILE A 12 21.30 3.03 2.14
CA ILE A 12 21.80 3.36 0.80
C ILE A 12 21.84 4.87 0.62
N GLU A 13 22.82 5.37 -0.13
CA GLU A 13 22.84 6.78 -0.52
C GLU A 13 21.73 7.05 -1.54
N GLY A 14 20.90 8.05 -1.27
CA GLY A 14 19.89 8.51 -2.21
C GLY A 14 20.51 9.25 -3.40
N ASN A 15 19.75 9.35 -4.48
CA ASN A 15 20.10 10.11 -5.68
C ASN A 15 18.85 10.83 -6.22
N ASP A 16 18.93 11.39 -7.43
CA ASP A 16 17.82 12.11 -8.06
C ASP A 16 16.57 11.23 -8.29
N GLU A 17 16.73 9.90 -8.32
CA GLU A 17 15.67 8.93 -8.58
C GLU A 17 15.19 8.20 -7.30
N PHE A 18 16.05 8.07 -6.27
CA PHE A 18 15.78 7.28 -5.07
C PHE A 18 16.11 8.04 -3.79
N GLN A 19 15.19 7.98 -2.83
CA GLN A 19 15.41 8.48 -1.48
C GLN A 19 15.41 7.32 -0.49
N TYR A 20 16.45 7.23 0.35
CA TYR A 20 16.46 6.28 1.46
C TYR A 20 15.50 6.74 2.56
N LEU A 21 14.67 5.82 3.02
CA LEU A 21 13.75 6.03 4.15
C LEU A 21 14.15 5.03 5.24
N GLU A 22 14.57 5.55 6.41
CA GLU A 22 14.93 4.72 7.56
C GLU A 22 13.72 3.95 8.08
N HIS A 23 12.57 4.62 8.13
CA HIS A 23 11.29 4.04 8.49
C HIS A 23 10.21 4.55 7.53
N PHE A 24 9.37 3.64 7.06
CA PHE A 24 8.15 3.97 6.33
C PHE A 24 6.94 3.45 7.10
N THR A 25 6.04 4.35 7.48
CA THR A 25 4.85 4.02 8.29
C THR A 25 3.61 4.56 7.62
N ILE A 26 2.62 3.69 7.44
CA ILE A 26 1.27 4.06 7.03
C ILE A 26 0.41 4.07 8.30
N LYS A 27 -0.09 5.24 8.71
CA LYS A 27 -0.80 5.40 9.99
C LYS A 27 -2.15 4.70 10.01
N GLN A 28 -2.95 4.92 8.97
CA GLN A 28 -4.27 4.33 8.80
C GLN A 28 -4.43 3.89 7.35
N CYS A 29 -4.81 2.63 7.14
CA CYS A 29 -5.07 2.10 5.83
C CYS A 29 -6.06 0.94 5.88
N VAL A 30 -6.70 0.70 4.73
CA VAL A 30 -7.32 -0.58 4.43
C VAL A 30 -6.27 -1.46 3.77
N SER A 31 -6.07 -2.66 4.31
CA SER A 31 -5.05 -3.60 3.86
C SER A 31 -5.67 -4.96 3.50
N ASP A 32 -5.22 -5.55 2.40
CA ASP A 32 -5.57 -6.94 2.04
C ASP A 32 -4.39 -7.62 1.34
N VAL A 33 -4.35 -8.96 1.38
CA VAL A 33 -3.32 -9.78 0.73
C VAL A 33 -3.99 -10.65 -0.34
N THR A 34 -3.50 -10.54 -1.57
CA THR A 34 -4.02 -11.32 -2.71
C THR A 34 -2.88 -11.99 -3.48
N PRO A 35 -3.11 -13.11 -4.17
CA PRO A 35 -2.14 -13.64 -5.12
C PRO A 35 -1.72 -12.59 -6.15
N PHE A 36 -0.46 -12.61 -6.58
CA PHE A 36 0.03 -11.72 -7.63
C PHE A 36 -0.33 -12.27 -9.02
N ASP A 37 -1.59 -12.11 -9.40
CA ASP A 37 -2.15 -12.59 -10.66
C ASP A 37 -3.13 -11.57 -11.28
N GLU A 38 -3.95 -12.03 -12.22
CA GLU A 38 -4.97 -11.24 -12.92
C GLU A 38 -6.05 -10.63 -12.01
N HIS A 39 -6.18 -11.09 -10.76
CA HIS A 39 -7.15 -10.59 -9.81
C HIS A 39 -6.66 -9.38 -8.99
N LEU A 40 -5.39 -8.97 -9.13
CA LEU A 40 -4.84 -7.83 -8.40
C LEU A 40 -5.64 -6.53 -8.61
N LEU A 41 -5.90 -6.16 -9.87
CA LEU A 41 -6.62 -4.93 -10.19
C LEU A 41 -8.09 -4.98 -9.71
N PRO A 42 -8.85 -6.06 -9.99
CA PRO A 42 -10.17 -6.25 -9.39
C PRO A 42 -10.19 -6.10 -7.86
N LYS A 43 -9.20 -6.67 -7.17
CA LYS A 43 -9.07 -6.57 -5.71
C LYS A 43 -8.85 -5.13 -5.25
N ILE A 44 -8.01 -4.35 -5.94
CA ILE A 44 -7.82 -2.93 -5.60
C ILE A 44 -9.14 -2.15 -5.74
N GLU A 45 -9.92 -2.41 -6.79
CA GLU A 45 -11.23 -1.74 -6.96
C GLU A 45 -12.26 -2.18 -5.92
N GLU A 46 -12.27 -3.46 -5.52
CA GLU A 46 -13.08 -3.96 -4.40
C GLU A 46 -12.74 -3.22 -3.10
N MET A 47 -11.45 -3.05 -2.79
CA MET A 47 -11.01 -2.33 -1.59
C MET A 47 -11.40 -0.86 -1.63
N LYS A 48 -11.35 -0.21 -2.80
CA LYS A 48 -11.83 1.18 -2.96
C LYS A 48 -13.33 1.28 -2.75
N GLN A 49 -14.10 0.31 -3.24
CA GLN A 49 -15.54 0.27 -3.03
C GLN A 49 -15.86 0.10 -1.54
N TYR A 50 -15.15 -0.80 -0.86
CA TYR A 50 -15.28 -0.98 0.59
C TYR A 50 -15.05 0.32 1.37
N ILE A 51 -13.99 1.08 1.02
CA ILE A 51 -13.72 2.39 1.64
C ILE A 51 -14.93 3.32 1.49
N GLN A 52 -15.54 3.37 0.29
CA GLN A 52 -16.71 4.22 0.05
C GLN A 52 -17.94 3.75 0.83
N ASP A 53 -18.19 2.43 0.86
CA ASP A 53 -19.36 1.84 1.50
C ASP A 53 -19.34 2.03 3.02
N GLU A 54 -18.15 2.03 3.63
CA GLU A 54 -17.94 2.29 5.06
C GLU A 54 -17.87 3.79 5.42
N GLY A 55 -18.07 4.68 4.45
CA GLY A 55 -17.98 6.13 4.68
C GLY A 55 -16.58 6.62 5.03
N LEU A 56 -15.55 5.84 4.68
CA LEU A 56 -14.15 6.21 4.83
C LEU A 56 -13.71 7.06 3.63
N GLU A 57 -12.64 7.84 3.81
CA GLU A 57 -12.06 8.64 2.74
C GLU A 57 -10.62 8.22 2.47
N MET A 58 -10.28 7.96 1.21
CA MET A 58 -8.90 7.71 0.79
C MET A 58 -8.02 8.94 1.08
N GLN A 59 -6.82 8.70 1.59
CA GLN A 59 -5.79 9.72 1.75
C GLN A 59 -4.99 9.86 0.45
N GLY A 60 -5.58 10.60 -0.50
CA GLY A 60 -5.02 10.80 -1.83
C GLY A 60 -5.12 9.56 -2.72
N ASP A 61 -4.39 9.57 -3.85
CA ASP A 61 -4.53 8.56 -4.91
C ASP A 61 -3.40 7.50 -4.88
N THR A 62 -2.81 7.25 -3.72
CA THR A 62 -1.65 6.33 -3.61
C THR A 62 -2.10 4.95 -3.13
N VAL A 63 -1.60 3.91 -3.80
CA VAL A 63 -1.72 2.51 -3.36
C VAL A 63 -0.32 1.96 -3.16
N PHE A 64 -0.06 1.37 -1.99
CA PHE A 64 1.21 0.72 -1.69
C PHE A 64 1.08 -0.78 -1.91
N LEU A 65 2.05 -1.37 -2.62
CA LEU A 65 2.09 -2.79 -2.93
C LEU A 65 3.39 -3.38 -2.39
N ALA A 66 3.30 -4.42 -1.56
CA ALA A 66 4.46 -5.19 -1.11
C ALA A 66 4.37 -6.62 -1.67
N ILE A 67 5.36 -7.01 -2.48
CA ILE A 67 5.40 -8.35 -3.08
C ILE A 67 6.06 -9.30 -2.08
N LEU A 68 5.32 -10.34 -1.70
CA LEU A 68 5.72 -11.34 -0.70
C LEU A 68 5.90 -12.70 -1.38
N PRO A 69 7.11 -13.26 -1.44
CA PRO A 69 7.31 -14.64 -1.87
C PRO A 69 6.88 -15.60 -0.75
N ILE A 70 5.82 -16.38 -0.97
CA ILE A 70 5.25 -17.32 0.00
C ILE A 70 5.17 -18.71 -0.65
N PHE A 71 5.92 -19.68 -0.11
CA PHE A 71 5.93 -21.08 -0.59
C PHE A 71 6.09 -21.26 -2.12
N GLY A 72 6.90 -20.41 -2.76
CA GLY A 72 7.14 -20.48 -4.21
C GLY A 72 6.08 -19.80 -5.07
N GLN A 73 5.09 -19.16 -4.45
CA GLN A 73 4.11 -18.28 -5.09
C GLN A 73 4.39 -16.82 -4.71
N HIS A 74 3.93 -15.88 -5.54
CA HIS A 74 4.02 -14.46 -5.25
C HIS A 74 2.65 -13.97 -4.78
N PHE A 75 2.62 -13.32 -3.63
CA PHE A 75 1.48 -12.59 -3.10
C PHE A 75 1.79 -11.09 -3.12
N VAL A 76 0.76 -10.27 -3.12
CA VAL A 76 0.86 -8.83 -2.94
C VAL A 76 0.01 -8.43 -1.76
N GLU A 77 0.63 -7.78 -0.79
CA GLU A 77 -0.06 -6.99 0.21
C GLU A 77 -0.36 -5.61 -0.38
N ILE A 78 -1.63 -5.24 -0.38
CA ILE A 78 -2.15 -3.97 -0.87
C ILE A 78 -2.49 -3.12 0.34
N ASN A 79 -1.98 -1.89 0.40
CA ASN A 79 -2.33 -0.92 1.43
C ASN A 79 -2.85 0.36 0.78
N ILE A 80 -4.11 0.72 1.05
CA ILE A 80 -4.74 1.98 0.62
C ILE A 80 -4.85 2.90 1.83
N PRO A 81 -4.06 3.97 1.92
CA PRO A 81 -4.15 4.94 3.01
C PRO A 81 -5.52 5.59 3.07
N ILE A 82 -6.04 5.78 4.29
CA ILE A 82 -7.31 6.47 4.56
C ILE A 82 -7.06 7.66 5.47
N LYS A 83 -7.91 8.69 5.39
CA LYS A 83 -7.82 9.86 6.28
C LYS A 83 -8.09 9.43 7.71
N GLU A 84 -7.40 10.08 8.65
CA GLU A 84 -7.65 9.89 10.08
C GLU A 84 -9.13 10.17 10.38
N ILE A 85 -9.85 9.18 10.91
CA ILE A 85 -11.17 9.39 11.49
C ILE A 85 -10.94 10.25 12.74
N SER A 86 -11.20 11.55 12.62
CA SER A 86 -11.27 12.43 13.78
C SER A 86 -12.48 12.00 14.60
N ASP A 87 -12.25 11.21 15.65
CA ASP A 87 -13.20 11.11 16.75
C ASP A 87 -13.32 12.51 17.38
N ALA A 88 -14.20 13.33 16.82
CA ALA A 88 -14.65 14.55 17.47
C ALA A 88 -15.57 14.13 18.62
N ILE A 89 -14.97 13.96 19.81
CA ILE A 89 -15.69 13.92 21.08
C ILE A 89 -15.85 15.36 21.59
#